data_AF-A0A9Q3C679-F1
#
_entry.id   AF-A0A9Q3C679-F1
#
_cell.length_a   1.000
_cell.length_b   1.000
_cell.length_c   1.000
_cell.angle_alpha   90.00
_cell.angle_beta   90.00
_cell.angle_gamma   90.00
#
_symmetry.space_group_name_H-M   'P 1'
#
loop_
_entity.id
_entity.type
_entity.pdbx_description
1 polymer ?
#
loop_
_entity_poly.entity_id
_entity_poly.type
_entity_poly.pdbx_seq_one_letter_code
_entity_poly.pdbx_strand_id
1 'polypeptide(L)'
;MDLPPSYYYDSLEELWNEEEEPEEIENIMMVIPCAYHQYLDVFSNVKEEKLPPHHTCDHHIEPEGSLPPVGVIYSLSNQESDTIRAYISENVGKLFI
;
A
#
# COMPACT_ATOMS: atom_id res chain seq x y z
N MET A 1 -7.82 25.37 -17.75
CA MET A 1 -8.76 25.74 -16.67
C MET A 1 -8.44 24.80 -15.54
N ASP A 2 -7.83 25.32 -14.48
CA ASP A 2 -7.36 24.51 -13.36
C ASP A 2 -8.57 24.16 -12.48
N LEU A 3 -8.84 22.86 -12.35
CA LEU A 3 -9.94 22.33 -11.54
C LEU A 3 -9.61 22.54 -10.04
N PRO A 4 -10.60 22.87 -9.20
CA PRO A 4 -10.37 23.11 -7.79
C PRO A 4 -9.97 21.81 -7.04
N PRO A 5 -9.07 21.89 -6.03
CA PRO A 5 -8.49 20.73 -5.34
C PRO A 5 -9.46 19.81 -4.58
N SER A 6 -10.71 20.24 -4.35
CA SER A 6 -11.65 19.48 -3.51
C SER A 6 -12.18 18.21 -4.16
N TYR A 7 -12.24 18.16 -5.50
CA TYR A 7 -12.72 17.00 -6.25
C TYR A 7 -11.78 15.79 -6.18
N TYR A 8 -10.56 15.99 -5.67
CA TYR A 8 -9.61 14.90 -5.46
C TYR A 8 -9.98 14.05 -4.24
N TYR A 9 -10.60 14.61 -3.20
CA TYR A 9 -10.94 13.87 -1.98
C TYR A 9 -12.22 13.05 -2.13
N ASP A 10 -13.25 13.60 -2.77
CA ASP A 10 -14.53 12.89 -2.99
C ASP A 10 -14.33 11.60 -3.80
N SER A 11 -13.46 11.62 -4.82
CA SER A 11 -13.16 10.44 -5.65
C SER A 11 -12.26 9.41 -4.95
N LEU A 12 -11.53 9.79 -3.89
CA LEU A 12 -10.69 8.87 -3.12
C LEU A 12 -11.47 8.20 -1.99
N GLU A 13 -12.41 8.90 -1.35
CA GLU A 13 -13.33 8.30 -0.39
C GLU A 13 -14.18 7.19 -1.05
N GLU A 14 -14.59 7.39 -2.30
CA GLU A 14 -15.34 6.38 -3.07
C GLU A 14 -14.51 5.13 -3.43
N LEU A 15 -13.18 5.22 -3.51
CA LEU A 15 -12.28 4.09 -3.83
C LEU A 15 -11.81 3.31 -2.60
N TRP A 16 -11.88 3.92 -1.42
CA TRP A 16 -11.50 3.31 -0.14
C TRP A 16 -12.70 2.77 0.64
N ASN A 17 -13.92 3.09 0.22
CA ASN A 17 -15.15 2.50 0.75
C ASN A 17 -15.50 1.16 0.07
N GLU A 18 -14.54 0.23 0.05
CA GLU A 18 -14.90 -1.19 -0.09
C GLU A 18 -15.51 -1.64 1.25
N GLU A 19 -16.73 -2.17 1.22
CA GLU A 19 -17.48 -2.56 2.42
C GLU A 19 -16.70 -3.60 3.24
N GLU A 20 -16.25 -3.22 4.44
CA GLU A 20 -15.58 -4.13 5.37
C GLU A 20 -16.57 -5.18 5.88
N GLU A 21 -16.18 -6.47 5.80
CA GLU A 21 -17.00 -7.57 6.27
C GLU A 21 -17.23 -7.47 7.79
N PRO A 22 -18.48 -7.57 8.28
CA PRO A 22 -18.83 -7.26 9.67
C PRO A 22 -18.14 -8.18 10.70
N GLU A 23 -17.74 -9.38 10.29
CA GLU A 23 -17.02 -10.34 11.15
C GLU A 23 -15.57 -9.90 11.45
N GLU A 24 -14.92 -9.15 10.54
CA GLU A 24 -13.55 -8.67 10.76
C GLU A 24 -13.52 -7.52 11.77
N ILE A 25 -14.49 -6.61 11.67
CA ILE A 25 -14.61 -5.42 12.53
C ILE A 25 -14.79 -5.84 14.00
N GLU A 26 -15.63 -6.84 14.28
CA GLU A 26 -15.89 -7.30 15.65
C GLU A 26 -14.61 -7.88 16.30
N ASN A 27 -13.82 -8.65 15.54
CA ASN A 27 -12.54 -9.17 15.99
C ASN A 27 -11.54 -8.06 16.31
N ILE A 28 -11.46 -7.04 15.45
CA ILE A 28 -10.55 -5.89 15.64
C ILE A 28 -10.97 -5.09 16.90
N MET A 29 -12.27 -4.83 17.10
CA MET A 29 -12.77 -4.09 18.27
C MET A 29 -12.48 -4.78 19.59
N MET A 30 -12.40 -6.12 19.62
CA MET A 30 -12.05 -6.87 20.82
C MET A 30 -10.58 -6.73 21.23
N VAL A 31 -9.69 -6.50 20.27
CA VAL A 31 -8.23 -6.40 20.49
C VAL A 31 -7.80 -4.95 20.76
N ILE A 32 -8.48 -4.00 20.12
CA ILE A 32 -8.06 -2.60 20.13
C ILE A 32 -8.74 -1.81 21.26
N PRO A 33 -7.98 -0.98 22.01
CA PRO A 33 -8.56 -0.10 23.01
C PRO A 33 -9.62 0.84 22.45
N CYS A 34 -10.67 1.12 23.24
CA CYS A 34 -11.81 1.95 22.79
C CYS A 34 -11.42 3.34 22.27
N ALA A 35 -10.30 3.90 22.73
CA ALA A 35 -9.80 5.19 22.25
C ALA A 35 -9.47 5.22 20.75
N TYR A 36 -9.22 4.05 20.14
CA TYR A 36 -8.86 3.90 18.73
C TYR A 36 -9.97 3.26 17.89
N HIS A 37 -11.16 3.04 18.45
CA HIS A 37 -12.30 2.48 17.69
C HIS A 37 -12.78 3.39 16.55
N GLN A 38 -12.38 4.66 16.54
CA GLN A 38 -12.62 5.55 15.40
C GLN A 38 -11.68 5.30 14.21
N TYR A 39 -10.65 4.47 14.38
CA TYR A 39 -9.62 4.14 13.38
C TYR A 39 -9.58 2.65 13.06
N LEU A 40 -10.70 1.93 13.22
CA LEU A 40 -10.76 0.48 12.97
C LEU A 40 -10.40 0.13 11.53
N ASP A 41 -10.70 1.05 10.61
CA ASP A 41 -10.35 0.99 9.20
C ASP A 41 -8.84 0.83 8.97
N VAL A 42 -8.01 1.47 9.79
CA VAL A 42 -6.55 1.38 9.70
C VAL A 42 -6.03 -0.02 10.03
N PHE A 43 -6.83 -0.82 10.73
CA PHE A 43 -6.47 -2.19 11.14
C PHE A 43 -7.15 -3.28 10.30
N SER A 44 -7.85 -2.91 9.23
CA SER A 44 -8.43 -3.87 8.28
C SER A 44 -7.33 -4.50 7.43
N ASN A 45 -7.30 -5.84 7.37
CA ASN A 45 -6.32 -6.55 6.54
C ASN A 45 -6.58 -6.32 5.04
N VAL A 46 -7.84 -6.05 4.66
CA VAL A 46 -8.22 -5.79 3.26
C VAL A 46 -7.58 -4.50 2.76
N LYS A 47 -7.55 -3.45 3.59
CA LYS A 47 -6.93 -2.16 3.23
C LYS A 47 -5.41 -2.24 3.18
N GLU A 48 -4.79 -3.18 3.90
CA GLU A 48 -3.34 -3.41 3.82
C GLU A 48 -2.90 -3.98 2.46
N GLU A 49 -3.77 -4.64 1.70
CA GLU A 49 -3.41 -5.28 0.43
C GLU A 49 -3.34 -4.32 -0.77
N LYS A 50 -3.64 -3.04 -0.57
CA LYS A 50 -3.74 -2.03 -1.63
C LYS A 50 -2.87 -0.82 -1.30
N LEU A 51 -2.12 -0.30 -2.28
CA LEU A 51 -1.36 0.93 -2.05
C LEU A 51 -2.32 2.09 -1.80
N PRO A 52 -1.97 3.01 -0.88
CA PRO A 52 -2.63 4.29 -0.84
C PRO A 52 -2.45 5.03 -2.17
N PRO A 53 -3.40 5.90 -2.54
CA PRO A 53 -3.34 6.68 -3.76
C PRO A 53 -2.15 7.65 -3.71
N HIS A 54 -1.61 7.98 -4.87
CA HIS A 54 -0.51 8.92 -5.01
C HIS A 54 -0.84 10.29 -4.42
N HIS A 55 -0.03 10.77 -3.48
CA HIS A 55 -0.25 12.06 -2.84
C HIS A 55 0.77 13.12 -3.28
N THR A 56 0.45 14.39 -3.04
CA THR A 56 1.39 15.51 -3.29
C THR A 56 2.65 15.45 -2.44
N CYS A 57 2.61 14.65 -1.37
CA CYS A 57 3.72 14.40 -0.45
C CYS A 57 4.54 13.15 -0.84
N ASP A 58 4.27 12.52 -1.98
CA ASP A 58 5.04 11.38 -2.44
C ASP A 58 6.53 11.75 -2.56
N HIS A 59 7.39 10.81 -2.16
CA HIS A 59 8.82 11.08 -2.13
C HIS A 59 9.36 11.23 -3.56
N HIS A 60 9.65 12.47 -3.95
CA HIS A 60 10.34 12.73 -5.21
C HIS A 60 11.81 12.32 -5.08
N ILE A 61 12.33 11.58 -6.06
CA ILE A 61 13.75 11.21 -6.14
C ILE A 61 14.42 12.15 -7.13
N GLU A 62 15.20 13.10 -6.61
CA GLU A 62 16.04 13.97 -7.43
C GLU A 62 17.44 13.35 -7.56
N PRO A 63 17.84 12.91 -8.76
CA PRO A 63 19.18 12.37 -8.94
C PRO A 63 20.21 13.51 -8.92
N GLU A 64 21.02 13.56 -7.86
CA GLU A 64 22.20 14.44 -7.82
C GLU A 64 23.40 13.76 -8.49
N GLY A 65 23.91 14.37 -9.57
CA GLY A 65 25.15 13.92 -10.23
C GLY A 65 24.95 12.84 -11.31
N SER A 66 25.79 11.80 -11.30
CA SER A 66 25.77 10.71 -12.29
C SER A 66 24.82 9.59 -11.91
N LEU A 67 24.25 8.90 -12.90
CA LEU A 67 23.40 7.72 -12.69
C LEU A 67 24.07 6.68 -11.77
N PRO A 68 23.29 5.97 -10.93
CA PRO A 68 23.84 4.93 -10.07
C PRO A 68 24.50 3.84 -10.94
N PRO A 69 25.62 3.27 -10.48
CA PRO A 69 26.29 2.20 -11.21
C PRO A 69 25.37 0.98 -11.29
N VAL A 70 25.33 0.33 -12.45
CA VAL A 70 24.61 -0.93 -12.62
C VAL A 70 25.38 -2.00 -11.84
N GLY A 71 24.82 -2.42 -10.71
CA GLY A 71 25.38 -3.48 -9.89
C GLY A 71 25.24 -4.86 -10.54
N VAL A 72 26.15 -5.77 -10.19
CA VAL A 72 25.98 -7.20 -10.50
C VAL A 72 24.88 -7.79 -9.61
N ILE A 73 24.03 -8.64 -10.18
CA ILE A 73 23.02 -9.38 -9.42
C ILE A 73 23.72 -10.54 -8.71
N TYR A 74 23.56 -10.64 -7.40
CA TYR A 74 24.11 -11.75 -6.62
C TYR A 74 23.42 -13.06 -7.01
N SER A 75 24.20 -14.14 -7.11
CA SER A 75 23.66 -15.47 -7.35
C SER A 75 22.81 -15.92 -6.17
N LEU A 76 21.55 -16.22 -6.43
CA LEU A 76 20.63 -16.79 -5.46
C LEU A 76 20.66 -18.32 -5.53
N SER A 77 20.43 -18.99 -4.41
CA SER A 77 20.11 -20.41 -4.41
C SER A 77 18.75 -20.67 -5.07
N ASN A 78 18.46 -21.94 -5.39
CA ASN A 78 17.16 -22.30 -5.97
C ASN A 78 16.01 -21.94 -5.03
N GLN A 79 16.16 -22.23 -3.72
CA GLN A 79 15.13 -21.94 -2.71
C GLN A 79 14.87 -20.43 -2.58
N GLU A 80 15.93 -19.61 -2.54
CA GLU A 80 15.79 -18.15 -2.46
C GLU A 80 15.15 -17.59 -3.74
N SER A 81 15.52 -18.12 -4.90
CA SER A 81 14.94 -17.72 -6.19
C SER A 81 13.44 -18.01 -6.26
N ASP A 82 13.02 -19.19 -5.83
CA ASP A 82 11.60 -19.57 -5.83
C ASP A 82 10.80 -18.70 -4.85
N THR A 83 11.37 -18.42 -3.69
CA THR A 83 10.77 -17.54 -2.66
C THR A 83 10.59 -16.12 -3.19
N ILE A 84 11.65 -15.55 -3.79
CA ILE A 84 11.61 -14.20 -4.36
C ILE A 84 10.62 -14.11 -5.52
N ARG A 85 10.56 -15.14 -6.38
CA ARG A 85 9.58 -15.17 -7.48
C ARG A 85 8.15 -15.18 -6.98
N ALA A 86 7.85 -15.99 -5.96
CA ALA A 86 6.53 -16.02 -5.35
C ALA A 86 6.17 -14.63 -4.79
N TYR A 87 7.07 -14.03 -4.01
CA TYR A 87 6.87 -12.69 -3.45
C TYR A 87 6.64 -11.64 -4.54
N ILE A 88 7.48 -11.57 -5.57
CA ILE A 88 7.31 -10.62 -6.68
C ILE A 88 5.96 -10.84 -7.36
N SER A 89 5.59 -12.08 -7.66
CA SER A 89 4.32 -12.37 -8.36
C SER A 89 3.09 -11.92 -7.57
N GLU A 90 3.13 -12.07 -6.24
CA GLU A 90 2.05 -11.63 -5.36
C GLU A 90 1.98 -10.10 -5.30
N ASN A 91 3.13 -9.43 -5.10
CA ASN A 91 3.19 -8.00 -4.83
C ASN A 91 3.03 -7.14 -6.09
N VAL A 92 3.41 -7.65 -7.27
CA VAL A 92 3.10 -7.01 -8.57
C VAL A 92 1.59 -7.01 -8.83
N GLY A 93 0.88 -8.08 -8.47
CA GLY A 93 -0.58 -8.13 -8.57
C GLY A 93 -1.28 -7.10 -7.66
N LYS A 94 -0.66 -6.79 -6.52
CA LYS A 94 -1.10 -5.78 -5.54
C LYS A 94 -0.65 -4.36 -5.89
N LEU A 95 0.07 -4.16 -7.01
CA LEU A 95 0.67 -2.88 -7.45
C LEU A 95 1.73 -2.31 -6.50
N PHE A 96 2.38 -3.14 -5.68
CA PHE A 96 3.40 -2.70 -4.72
C PHE A 96 4.79 -2.54 -5.36
N ILE A 97 5.01 -3.20 -6.51
CA ILE A 97 6.27 -3.29 -7.26
C ILE A 97 5.97 -3.07 -8.73
#